data_AF-A0A371QUR2-F1
#
_entry.id   AF-A0A371QUR2-F1
#
_cell.length_a   1.000
_cell.length_b   1.000
_cell.length_c   1.000
_cell.angle_alpha   90.00
_cell.angle_beta   90.00
_cell.angle_gamma   90.00
#
_symmetry.space_group_name_H-M   'P 1'
#
loop_
_entity.id
_entity.type
_entity.pdbx_description
1 polymer ?
#
loop_
_entity_poly.entity_id
_entity_poly.type
_entity_poly.pdbx_seq_one_letter_code
_entity_poly.pdbx_strand_id
1 'polypeptide(L)'
;MRTQIIPVLILAALVAAQQIYVPVLADLTHGEATKRLDFWVNSTVSPLAISDFAKLYILLPPGAQPDAVVSKLNATKMAVVLRGDLSTVDLSQFKVIILGQPPKPLTEAELAALKKWFDSGGKVLWCAADSDYPAQGSEESQVACNDIAEYLGAHIRVDYVSVEDPQHNAGAGYRVVGVIDPPPQLAFLGFMAQRVLFHGPGAIAVVLPNGTWVPATSPAVQKYYNNIFVIARTTPAGIIVEHRTSADGKGRDGKAHTAGDKGVFALMALEFMPSGSVLILSGESPYGAYEPMVAPVYYGVALDGPRFLRNLMLWATGNYRELSTMVSQAQVISQIQNGLSSVASDLQAVKSDVAAVKNSLAGIQNDISALKGSESQLGAVSGQISGLSSQISALSQKVDQLSQQLNAAVAEANNARTVAFIGTALALIFAIIAAVLAVRRR
;
A
#
# COMPACT_ATOMS: atom_id res chain seq x y z
N MET A 1 4.80 53.81 21.39
CA MET A 1 5.32 52.47 21.73
C MET A 1 5.01 51.50 20.59
N ARG A 2 5.81 51.49 19.52
CA ARG A 2 5.64 50.61 18.35
C ARG A 2 7.03 50.31 17.79
N THR A 3 7.85 49.53 18.51
CA THR A 3 9.20 49.19 18.01
C THR A 3 9.89 48.03 18.74
N GLN A 4 9.17 47.02 19.25
CA GLN A 4 9.83 45.83 19.85
C GLN A 4 9.23 44.45 19.50
N ILE A 5 8.16 44.38 18.71
CA ILE A 5 7.49 43.09 18.41
C ILE A 5 8.14 42.37 17.20
N ILE A 6 8.78 43.11 16.29
CA ILE A 6 9.37 42.56 15.06
C ILE A 6 10.68 41.77 15.29
N PRO A 7 11.62 42.19 16.18
CA PRO A 7 12.85 41.42 16.40
C PRO A 7 12.60 40.08 17.10
N VAL A 8 11.59 40.00 17.99
CA VAL A 8 11.28 38.79 18.77
C VAL A 8 10.64 37.71 17.89
N LEU A 9 9.77 38.09 16.95
CA LEU A 9 9.16 37.16 15.99
C LEU A 9 10.16 36.68 14.93
N ILE A 10 11.07 37.56 14.48
CA ILE A 10 12.14 37.18 13.55
C ILE A 10 13.17 36.27 14.24
N LEU A 11 13.51 36.52 15.52
CA LEU A 11 14.40 35.65 16.29
C LEU A 11 13.75 34.29 16.60
N ALA A 12 12.46 34.24 16.92
CA ALA A 12 11.73 32.98 17.11
C ALA A 12 11.58 32.17 15.81
N ALA A 13 11.38 32.84 14.66
CA ALA A 13 11.37 32.20 13.36
C ALA A 13 12.77 31.76 12.90
N LEU A 14 13.83 32.51 13.25
CA LEU A 14 15.23 32.10 13.02
C LEU A 14 15.62 30.93 13.91
N VAL A 15 15.20 30.89 15.18
CA VAL A 15 15.45 29.76 16.10
C VAL A 15 14.65 28.52 15.67
N ALA A 16 13.43 28.68 15.18
CA ALA A 16 12.64 27.60 14.58
C ALA A 16 13.19 27.13 13.22
N ALA A 17 13.95 27.98 12.51
CA ALA A 17 14.66 27.64 11.28
C ALA A 17 16.11 27.16 11.51
N GLN A 18 16.67 27.31 12.72
CA GLN A 18 18.07 27.01 13.04
C GLN A 18 18.32 25.70 13.79
N GLN A 19 17.31 25.01 14.33
CA GLN A 19 17.48 23.61 14.71
C GLN A 19 17.32 22.72 13.47
N ILE A 20 18.26 22.82 12.52
CA ILE A 20 18.31 21.98 11.32
C ILE A 20 18.44 20.49 11.72
N TYR A 21 18.99 20.22 12.91
CA TYR A 21 19.14 18.87 13.45
C TYR A 21 18.80 18.84 14.94
N VAL A 22 17.83 18.01 15.32
CA VAL A 22 17.42 17.85 16.72
C VAL A 22 18.47 17.00 17.47
N PRO A 23 19.00 17.45 18.64
CA PRO A 23 19.99 16.68 19.39
C PRO A 23 19.40 15.40 20.03
N VAL A 24 20.04 14.27 19.74
CA VAL A 24 19.76 12.94 20.29
C VAL A 24 21.01 12.44 21.01
N LEU A 25 20.88 12.04 22.27
CA LEU A 25 21.99 11.50 23.08
C LEU A 25 21.91 9.97 23.14
N ALA A 26 23.01 9.30 22.78
CA ALA A 26 23.27 7.91 23.12
C ALA A 26 24.24 7.86 24.32
N ASP A 27 23.83 7.16 25.37
CA ASP A 27 24.63 7.00 26.58
C ASP A 27 25.61 5.83 26.46
N LEU A 28 26.83 6.03 26.93
CA LEU A 28 27.85 4.99 27.09
C LEU A 28 28.53 5.07 28.47
N THR A 29 27.95 5.82 29.42
CA THR A 29 28.63 6.08 30.70
C THR A 29 28.53 4.93 31.67
N HIS A 30 27.59 4.02 31.46
CA HIS A 30 27.31 2.92 32.37
C HIS A 30 27.90 1.59 31.88
N GLY A 31 28.45 1.55 30.66
CA GLY A 31 29.15 0.39 30.11
C GLY A 31 28.51 -0.20 28.85
N GLU A 32 27.58 0.54 28.25
CA GLU A 32 26.95 0.23 26.99
C GLU A 32 28.01 0.09 25.88
N ALA A 33 27.78 -0.86 24.96
CA ALA A 33 28.64 -1.02 23.79
C ALA A 33 28.22 -0.05 22.66
N THR A 34 29.09 0.09 21.66
CA THR A 34 28.94 1.10 20.60
C THR A 34 28.43 0.53 19.27
N LYS A 35 28.25 -0.79 19.21
CA LYS A 35 27.93 -1.53 17.99
C LYS A 35 26.72 -0.92 17.28
N ARG A 36 26.87 -0.63 15.98
CA ARG A 36 25.85 -0.04 15.09
C ARG A 36 25.45 1.42 15.36
N LEU A 37 26.12 2.16 16.25
CA LEU A 37 25.90 3.62 16.34
C LEU A 37 26.22 4.34 15.01
N ASP A 38 27.14 3.79 14.21
CA ASP A 38 27.45 4.30 12.88
C ASP A 38 26.31 4.13 11.88
N PHE A 39 25.49 3.08 12.01
CA PHE A 39 24.30 2.87 11.17
C PHE A 39 23.24 3.96 11.36
N TRP A 40 23.23 4.63 12.52
CA TRP A 40 22.28 5.69 12.79
C TRP A 40 22.57 6.94 11.96
N VAL A 41 23.84 7.23 11.68
CA VAL A 41 24.25 8.52 11.10
C VAL A 41 24.98 8.41 9.77
N ASN A 42 25.31 7.20 9.33
CA ASN A 42 26.00 6.98 8.06
C ASN A 42 25.05 6.66 6.91
N SER A 43 24.62 7.70 6.19
CA SER A 43 23.73 7.58 5.03
C SER A 43 24.29 6.74 3.87
N THR A 44 25.62 6.56 3.80
CA THR A 44 26.25 5.71 2.78
C THR A 44 26.07 4.22 3.10
N VAL A 45 25.94 3.88 4.38
CA VAL A 45 25.78 2.50 4.85
C VAL A 45 24.30 2.19 5.14
N SER A 46 23.55 3.19 5.59
CA SER A 46 22.13 3.10 5.92
C SER A 46 21.39 4.27 5.27
N PRO A 47 20.65 4.07 4.17
CA PRO A 47 19.87 5.15 3.55
C PRO A 47 18.75 5.69 4.46
N LEU A 48 18.51 5.03 5.60
CA LEU A 48 17.53 5.42 6.63
C LEU A 48 18.18 6.05 7.86
N ALA A 49 19.48 6.39 7.79
CA ALA A 49 20.18 7.15 8.82
C ALA A 49 19.39 8.43 9.19
N ILE A 50 19.45 8.82 10.46
CA ILE A 50 18.75 9.98 11.03
C ILE A 50 19.50 11.29 10.84
N SER A 51 20.68 11.25 10.22
CA SER A 51 21.60 12.40 10.06
C SER A 51 21.04 13.53 9.20
N ASP A 52 19.90 13.35 8.56
CA ASP A 52 19.17 14.35 7.79
C ASP A 52 18.22 15.22 8.63
N PHE A 53 17.83 14.78 9.83
CA PHE A 53 16.94 15.54 10.72
C PHE A 53 17.36 15.57 12.20
N ALA A 54 18.34 14.75 12.59
CA ALA A 54 18.85 14.64 13.95
C ALA A 54 20.38 14.67 14.00
N LYS A 55 20.90 15.11 15.14
CA LYS A 55 22.35 15.13 15.40
C LYS A 55 22.63 14.19 16.57
N LEU A 56 23.48 13.18 16.33
CA LEU A 56 23.88 12.23 17.35
C LEU A 56 24.95 12.85 18.26
N TYR A 57 24.69 12.76 19.56
CA TYR A 57 25.65 13.00 20.62
C TYR A 57 25.92 11.68 21.33
N ILE A 58 27.18 11.44 21.70
CA ILE A 58 27.61 10.23 22.39
C ILE A 58 28.24 10.68 23.71
N LEU A 59 27.67 10.25 24.83
CA LEU A 59 28.22 10.55 26.15
C LEU A 59 29.20 9.46 26.58
N LEU A 60 30.44 9.84 26.89
CA LEU A 60 31.45 8.94 27.42
C LEU A 60 31.86 9.34 28.84
N PRO A 61 32.23 8.38 29.70
CA PRO A 61 32.74 8.67 31.03
C PRO A 61 33.93 9.64 30.99
N PRO A 62 34.18 10.39 32.09
CA PRO A 62 35.39 11.18 32.23
C PRO A 62 36.64 10.32 31.99
N GLY A 63 37.53 10.78 31.10
CA GLY A 63 38.80 10.10 30.82
C GLY A 63 38.73 8.81 30.00
N ALA A 64 37.55 8.32 29.62
CA ALA A 64 37.43 7.12 28.79
C ALA A 64 38.11 7.30 27.42
N GLN A 65 38.68 6.26 26.83
CA GLN A 65 39.14 6.32 25.44
C GLN A 65 38.02 5.85 24.51
N PRO A 66 37.70 6.60 23.44
CA PRO A 66 36.68 6.16 22.49
C PRO A 66 37.19 4.91 21.76
N ASP A 67 36.31 3.94 21.55
CA ASP A 67 36.64 2.78 20.72
C ASP A 67 36.72 3.14 19.23
N ALA A 68 36.92 2.13 18.36
CA ALA A 68 37.05 2.35 16.92
C ALA A 68 35.79 2.99 16.29
N VAL A 69 34.59 2.64 16.76
CA VAL A 69 33.33 3.17 16.22
C VAL A 69 33.21 4.64 16.59
N VAL A 70 33.33 4.97 17.88
CA VAL A 70 33.19 6.35 18.36
C VAL A 70 34.32 7.23 17.84
N SER A 71 35.55 6.73 17.77
CA SER A 71 36.71 7.44 17.19
C SER A 71 36.44 7.81 15.74
N LYS A 72 35.91 6.88 14.94
CA LYS A 72 35.57 7.13 13.55
C LYS A 72 34.47 8.19 13.42
N LEU A 73 33.38 8.05 14.18
CA LEU A 73 32.25 8.99 14.14
C LEU A 73 32.66 10.41 14.55
N ASN A 74 33.54 10.54 15.53
CA ASN A 74 34.08 11.83 15.94
C ASN A 74 35.00 12.43 14.86
N ALA A 75 35.91 11.62 14.30
CA ALA A 75 36.84 12.07 13.26
C ALA A 75 36.11 12.52 11.98
N THR A 76 35.01 11.85 11.61
CA THR A 76 34.17 12.22 10.46
C THR A 76 33.10 13.26 10.79
N LYS A 77 33.04 13.76 12.03
CA LYS A 77 32.04 14.73 12.52
C LYS A 77 30.59 14.26 12.36
N MET A 78 30.38 12.95 12.33
CA MET A 78 29.06 12.33 12.23
C MET A 78 28.36 12.20 13.59
N ALA A 79 29.12 12.28 14.67
CA ALA A 79 28.60 12.42 16.03
C ALA A 79 29.43 13.44 16.82
N VAL A 80 28.82 14.02 17.85
CA VAL A 80 29.51 14.87 18.84
C VAL A 80 29.78 14.05 20.08
N VAL A 81 31.04 13.96 20.48
CA VAL A 81 31.42 13.24 21.70
C VAL A 81 31.44 14.20 22.89
N LEU A 82 30.67 13.86 23.93
CA LEU A 82 30.67 14.54 25.22
C LEU A 82 31.41 13.71 26.26
N ARG A 83 31.97 14.39 27.27
CA ARG A 83 32.70 13.78 28.38
C ARG A 83 32.04 14.16 29.69
N GLY A 84 31.69 13.17 30.49
CA GLY A 84 30.98 13.38 31.73
C GLY A 84 30.07 12.21 32.05
N ASP A 85 29.02 12.52 32.77
CA ASP A 85 27.90 11.66 33.17
C ASP A 85 26.61 12.46 33.00
N LEU A 86 25.46 11.81 33.22
CA LEU A 86 24.16 12.47 33.02
C LEU A 86 23.92 13.64 33.98
N SER A 87 24.68 13.75 35.07
CA SER A 87 24.59 14.83 36.05
C SER A 87 25.48 16.04 35.73
N THR A 88 26.52 15.85 34.92
CA THR A 88 27.55 16.87 34.65
C THR A 88 27.41 17.54 33.28
N VAL A 89 26.70 16.92 32.33
CA VAL A 89 26.41 17.52 31.03
C VAL A 89 25.07 18.27 31.03
N ASP A 90 24.96 19.28 30.17
CA ASP A 90 23.69 20.00 29.99
C ASP A 90 22.70 19.13 29.21
N LEU A 91 21.81 18.45 29.92
CA LEU A 91 20.76 17.62 29.33
C LEU A 91 19.69 18.43 28.59
N SER A 92 19.53 19.72 28.88
CA SER A 92 18.42 20.53 28.35
C SER A 92 18.43 20.64 26.82
N GLN A 93 19.62 20.56 26.21
CA GLN A 93 19.83 20.58 24.78
C GLN A 93 19.23 19.35 24.06
N PHE A 94 19.03 18.23 24.76
CA PHE A 94 18.56 16.98 24.16
C PHE A 94 17.05 16.88 24.16
N LYS A 95 16.52 16.44 23.02
CA LYS A 95 15.11 16.05 22.88
C LYS A 95 14.90 14.58 23.25
N VAL A 96 15.88 13.76 22.91
CA VAL A 96 15.88 12.31 23.08
C VAL A 96 17.15 11.88 23.80
N ILE A 97 17.02 11.04 24.82
CA ILE A 97 18.14 10.34 25.48
C ILE A 97 17.85 8.84 25.39
N ILE A 98 18.88 8.07 25.04
CA ILE A 98 18.79 6.61 24.87
C ILE A 98 19.90 5.97 25.71
N LEU A 99 19.51 5.06 26.60
CA LEU A 99 20.41 4.20 27.37
C LEU A 99 20.26 2.78 26.80
N GLY A 100 21.30 2.32 26.10
CA GLY A 100 21.30 1.06 25.38
C GLY A 100 21.95 -0.07 26.15
N GLN A 101 21.15 -0.84 26.90
CA GLN A 101 21.61 -1.91 27.80
C GLN A 101 22.62 -1.42 28.86
N PRO A 102 22.24 -0.46 29.74
CA PRO A 102 23.12 -0.02 30.83
C PRO A 102 23.39 -1.19 31.78
N PRO A 103 24.61 -1.72 31.91
CA PRO A 103 24.89 -2.86 32.79
C PRO A 103 25.16 -2.45 34.25
N LYS A 104 25.11 -1.15 34.55
CA LYS A 104 25.37 -0.56 35.85
C LYS A 104 24.26 0.41 36.22
N PRO A 105 23.93 0.53 37.52
CA PRO A 105 22.96 1.51 37.98
C PRO A 105 23.48 2.94 37.78
N LEU A 106 22.54 3.86 37.56
CA LEU A 106 22.80 5.29 37.59
C LEU A 106 23.00 5.75 39.03
N THR A 107 23.83 6.77 39.22
CA THR A 107 23.95 7.43 40.53
C THR A 107 22.69 8.25 40.84
N GLU A 108 22.47 8.56 42.13
CA GLU A 108 21.36 9.42 42.56
C GLU A 108 21.39 10.81 41.88
N ALA A 109 22.60 11.36 41.68
CA ALA A 109 22.77 12.65 41.00
C ALA A 109 22.34 12.58 39.53
N GLU A 110 22.63 11.48 38.84
CA GLU A 110 22.22 11.25 37.46
C GLU A 110 20.71 11.03 37.35
N LEU A 111 20.13 10.23 38.24
CA LEU A 111 18.68 10.03 38.32
C LEU A 111 17.95 11.36 38.56
N ALA A 112 18.46 12.20 39.47
CA ALA A 112 17.90 13.53 39.71
C ALA A 112 18.01 14.45 38.50
N ALA A 113 19.15 14.46 37.79
CA ALA A 113 19.34 15.24 36.57
C ALA A 113 18.42 14.78 35.44
N LEU A 114 18.32 13.46 35.24
CA LEU A 114 17.46 12.83 34.24
C LEU A 114 15.99 13.12 34.53
N LYS A 115 15.56 12.99 35.79
CA LYS A 115 14.19 13.35 36.22
C LYS A 115 13.89 14.82 35.96
N LYS A 116 14.79 15.74 36.32
CA LYS A 116 14.63 17.17 36.06
C LYS A 116 14.49 17.47 34.56
N TRP A 117 15.32 16.84 33.73
CA TRP A 117 15.23 16.96 32.27
C TRP A 117 13.89 16.41 31.75
N PHE A 118 13.50 15.23 32.21
CA PHE A 118 12.32 14.54 31.75
C PHE A 118 11.01 15.25 32.18
N ASP A 119 10.97 15.80 33.39
CA ASP A 119 9.85 16.57 33.92
C ASP A 119 9.71 17.96 33.27
N SER A 120 10.72 18.43 32.52
CA SER A 120 10.60 19.67 31.73
C SER A 120 9.58 19.56 30.59
N GLY A 121 9.12 18.35 30.30
CA GLY A 121 8.08 18.06 29.33
C GLY A 121 8.55 17.93 27.89
N GLY A 122 7.78 17.15 27.12
CA GLY A 122 8.04 16.89 25.71
C GLY A 122 9.40 16.22 25.45
N LYS A 123 9.95 15.46 26.39
CA LYS A 123 11.19 14.69 26.21
C LYS A 123 10.88 13.23 25.90
N VAL A 124 11.83 12.52 25.28
CA VAL A 124 11.72 11.08 25.07
C VAL A 124 12.93 10.39 25.67
N LEU A 125 12.70 9.52 26.64
CA LEU A 125 13.70 8.64 27.22
C LEU A 125 13.47 7.24 26.71
N TRP A 126 14.50 6.62 26.13
CA TRP A 126 14.46 5.20 25.78
C TRP A 126 15.50 4.45 26.62
N CYS A 127 15.02 3.67 27.58
CA CYS A 127 15.87 2.72 28.29
C CYS A 127 15.64 1.33 27.71
N ALA A 128 16.65 0.80 27.06
CA ALA A 128 16.65 -0.54 26.52
C ALA A 128 17.37 -1.46 27.48
N ALA A 129 16.72 -2.55 27.88
CA ALA A 129 17.31 -3.61 28.66
C ALA A 129 17.75 -4.76 27.75
N ASP A 130 18.08 -5.88 28.38
CA ASP A 130 18.34 -7.18 27.77
C ASP A 130 17.31 -8.17 28.36
N SER A 131 17.75 -9.35 28.76
CA SER A 131 17.01 -10.32 29.57
C SER A 131 17.88 -10.87 30.71
N ASP A 132 17.38 -11.91 31.37
CA ASP A 132 18.10 -12.69 32.38
C ASP A 132 19.14 -13.66 31.77
N TYR A 133 19.33 -13.66 30.44
CA TYR A 133 20.25 -14.56 29.75
C TYR A 133 21.73 -14.29 30.09
N PRO A 134 22.50 -15.29 30.57
CA PRO A 134 23.80 -15.06 31.19
C PRO A 134 24.97 -14.76 30.23
N ALA A 135 24.82 -14.96 28.92
CA ALA A 135 25.97 -14.99 28.01
C ALA A 135 26.51 -13.61 27.61
N GLN A 136 25.68 -12.56 27.68
CA GLN A 136 26.01 -11.20 27.19
C GLN A 136 25.75 -10.12 28.22
N GLY A 137 25.00 -10.46 29.28
CA GLY A 137 24.73 -9.60 30.41
C GLY A 137 24.26 -10.42 31.62
N SER A 138 24.01 -9.69 32.68
CA SER A 138 23.12 -10.11 33.76
C SER A 138 21.85 -9.27 33.66
N GLU A 139 20.85 -9.64 34.43
CA GLU A 139 19.62 -8.87 34.65
C GLU A 139 19.82 -7.43 35.17
N GLU A 140 21.06 -6.97 35.34
CA GLU A 140 21.40 -5.63 35.82
C GLU A 140 20.93 -4.53 34.86
N SER A 141 20.81 -4.79 33.55
CA SER A 141 20.17 -3.84 32.64
C SER A 141 18.65 -3.74 32.85
N GLN A 142 17.99 -4.85 33.22
CA GLN A 142 16.58 -4.80 33.62
C GLN A 142 16.44 -4.02 34.92
N VAL A 143 17.34 -4.22 35.89
CA VAL A 143 17.38 -3.44 37.14
C VAL A 143 17.56 -1.96 36.87
N ALA A 144 18.60 -1.56 36.13
CA ALA A 144 18.89 -0.16 35.85
C ALA A 144 17.71 0.52 35.15
N CYS A 145 17.11 -0.11 34.13
CA CYS A 145 15.93 0.45 33.48
C CYS A 145 14.68 0.48 34.37
N ASN A 146 14.49 -0.51 35.24
CA ASN A 146 13.38 -0.52 36.19
C ASN A 146 13.54 0.55 37.28
N ASP A 147 14.75 0.76 37.79
CA ASP A 147 15.08 1.80 38.77
C ASP A 147 14.85 3.19 38.16
N ILE A 148 15.28 3.40 36.91
CA ILE A 148 14.97 4.63 36.15
C ILE A 148 13.46 4.82 36.02
N ALA A 149 12.73 3.79 35.55
CA ALA A 149 11.29 3.87 35.37
C ALA A 149 10.56 4.20 36.68
N GLU A 150 10.96 3.56 37.78
CA GLU A 150 10.41 3.82 39.11
C GLU A 150 10.71 5.23 39.59
N TYR A 151 11.96 5.69 39.45
CA TYR A 151 12.37 7.04 39.86
C TYR A 151 11.63 8.14 39.08
N LEU A 152 11.29 7.88 37.81
CA LEU A 152 10.48 8.77 36.99
C LEU A 152 8.97 8.70 37.30
N GLY A 153 8.53 7.73 38.10
CA GLY A 153 7.11 7.48 38.41
C GLY A 153 6.35 6.78 37.29
N ALA A 154 7.05 6.13 36.36
CA ALA A 154 6.43 5.31 35.33
C ALA A 154 6.01 3.94 35.91
N HIS A 155 5.08 3.28 35.22
CA HIS A 155 4.48 2.01 35.63
C HIS A 155 4.95 0.83 34.77
N ILE A 156 5.45 1.08 33.56
CA ILE A 156 6.09 0.04 32.73
C ILE A 156 7.40 -0.45 33.35
N ARG A 157 7.68 -1.74 33.22
CA ARG A 157 8.90 -2.42 33.71
C ARG A 157 9.36 -3.47 32.72
N VAL A 158 10.64 -3.83 32.76
CA VAL A 158 11.15 -5.05 32.12
C VAL A 158 11.14 -6.16 33.15
N ASP A 159 10.37 -7.21 32.90
CA ASP A 159 10.27 -8.37 33.76
C ASP A 159 11.56 -9.19 33.76
N TYR A 160 11.89 -9.88 34.86
CA TYR A 160 13.13 -10.63 35.06
C TYR A 160 13.09 -12.01 34.40
N VAL A 161 12.73 -12.04 33.11
CA VAL A 161 12.65 -13.24 32.27
C VAL A 161 13.19 -12.91 30.89
N SER A 162 13.35 -13.94 30.06
CA SER A 162 13.60 -13.82 28.63
C SER A 162 12.40 -14.30 27.82
N VAL A 163 12.35 -13.86 26.57
CA VAL A 163 11.30 -14.23 25.62
C VAL A 163 11.95 -14.89 24.40
N GLU A 164 11.43 -16.04 24.02
CA GLU A 164 11.74 -16.71 22.77
C GLU A 164 10.52 -16.74 21.84
N ASP A 165 10.75 -16.82 20.54
CA ASP A 165 9.72 -17.14 19.55
C ASP A 165 10.24 -18.23 18.61
N PRO A 166 9.82 -19.49 18.76
CA PRO A 166 10.34 -20.61 17.99
C PRO A 166 9.92 -20.57 16.51
N GLN A 167 8.94 -19.75 16.13
CA GLN A 167 8.43 -19.67 14.75
C GLN A 167 8.88 -18.38 14.04
N HIS A 168 8.96 -17.28 14.76
CA HIS A 168 9.28 -15.96 14.20
C HIS A 168 10.62 -15.46 14.73
N ASN A 169 11.70 -16.06 14.23
CA ASN A 169 13.06 -15.79 14.66
C ASN A 169 14.10 -15.78 13.51
N ALA A 170 15.32 -15.39 13.84
CA ALA A 170 16.49 -15.42 12.97
C ALA A 170 17.41 -16.62 13.29
N GLY A 171 16.87 -17.84 13.15
CA GLY A 171 17.61 -19.10 13.22
C GLY A 171 17.70 -19.76 14.61
N ALA A 172 17.20 -19.11 15.66
CA ALA A 172 17.06 -19.70 17.01
C ALA A 172 15.97 -18.93 17.79
N GLY A 173 15.25 -19.58 18.71
CA GLY A 173 14.10 -19.02 19.42
C GLY A 173 14.37 -17.68 20.11
N TYR A 174 15.52 -17.55 20.76
CA TYR A 174 15.96 -16.31 21.42
C TYR A 174 16.30 -15.16 20.45
N ARG A 175 16.46 -15.41 19.14
CA ARG A 175 16.70 -14.37 18.13
C ARG A 175 15.37 -13.89 17.56
N VAL A 176 14.53 -13.40 18.46
CA VAL A 176 13.13 -13.06 18.17
C VAL A 176 13.08 -12.00 17.08
N VAL A 177 12.32 -12.30 16.02
CA VAL A 177 11.89 -11.26 15.07
C VAL A 177 10.61 -10.70 15.67
N GLY A 178 10.71 -9.58 16.37
CA GLY A 178 9.56 -8.88 16.93
C GLY A 178 8.60 -8.45 15.83
N VAL A 179 7.30 -8.62 16.09
CA VAL A 179 6.21 -8.06 15.29
C VAL A 179 5.97 -6.64 15.78
N ILE A 180 6.22 -5.66 14.92
CA ILE A 180 5.89 -4.26 15.21
C ILE A 180 4.40 -4.05 14.92
N ASP A 181 3.63 -3.88 15.99
CA ASP A 181 2.17 -3.84 15.96
C ASP A 181 1.64 -2.78 16.94
N PRO A 182 1.99 -1.50 16.75
CA PRO A 182 1.49 -0.41 17.58
C PRO A 182 -0.02 -0.21 17.41
N PRO A 183 -0.72 0.34 18.41
CA PRO A 183 -2.15 0.64 18.31
C PRO A 183 -2.43 1.71 17.22
N PRO A 184 -3.68 1.83 16.72
CA PRO A 184 -4.00 2.68 15.57
C PRO A 184 -3.50 4.13 15.65
N GLN A 185 -3.57 4.75 16.83
CA GLN A 185 -3.09 6.13 17.06
C GLN A 185 -1.56 6.29 16.97
N LEU A 186 -0.82 5.18 17.01
CA LEU A 186 0.64 5.11 16.88
C LEU A 186 1.08 4.23 15.71
N ALA A 187 0.16 3.90 14.79
CA ALA A 187 0.42 3.01 13.64
C ALA A 187 1.62 3.45 12.80
N PHE A 188 1.90 4.75 12.75
CA PHE A 188 3.04 5.32 12.03
C PHE A 188 4.39 4.82 12.52
N LEU A 189 4.50 4.34 13.78
CA LEU A 189 5.75 3.78 14.30
C LEU A 189 6.14 2.49 13.57
N GLY A 190 5.16 1.69 13.15
CA GLY A 190 5.34 0.48 12.35
C GLY A 190 5.31 0.70 10.84
N PHE A 191 5.27 1.95 10.37
CA PHE A 191 5.16 2.22 8.94
C PHE A 191 6.35 1.65 8.16
N MET A 192 6.10 0.67 7.29
CA MET A 192 7.11 -0.11 6.56
C MET A 192 8.15 -0.79 7.46
N ALA A 193 7.85 -1.00 8.74
CA ALA A 193 8.69 -1.75 9.66
C ALA A 193 7.83 -2.70 10.46
N GLN A 194 7.79 -3.97 10.05
CA GLN A 194 6.98 -5.01 10.69
C GLN A 194 7.84 -6.07 11.37
N ARG A 195 9.11 -6.22 10.96
CA ARG A 195 10.02 -7.28 11.39
C ARG A 195 11.29 -6.68 11.97
N VAL A 196 11.40 -6.60 13.30
CA VAL A 196 12.57 -6.01 13.97
C VAL A 196 13.24 -7.05 14.85
N LEU A 197 14.58 -7.08 14.86
CA LEU A 197 15.29 -8.04 15.70
C LEU A 197 15.24 -7.62 17.17
N PHE A 198 14.90 -8.58 18.01
CA PHE A 198 15.04 -8.54 19.46
C PHE A 198 15.90 -9.76 19.83
N HIS A 199 17.18 -9.57 20.14
CA HIS A 199 18.17 -10.64 20.29
C HIS A 199 18.36 -11.01 21.77
N GLY A 200 17.56 -11.96 22.25
CA GLY A 200 17.50 -12.40 23.64
C GLY A 200 16.68 -11.47 24.53
N PRO A 201 15.47 -11.02 24.11
CA PRO A 201 14.81 -9.91 24.79
C PRO A 201 14.14 -10.28 26.09
N GLY A 202 14.11 -9.34 27.03
CA GLY A 202 13.19 -9.38 28.17
C GLY A 202 11.73 -9.04 27.79
N ALA A 203 10.80 -9.45 28.64
CA ALA A 203 9.38 -9.14 28.48
C ALA A 203 9.00 -7.83 29.17
N ILE A 204 8.06 -7.07 28.61
CA ILE A 204 7.53 -5.85 29.24
C ILE A 204 6.34 -6.17 30.14
N ALA A 205 6.40 -5.66 31.36
CA ALA A 205 5.37 -5.74 32.39
C ALA A 205 4.87 -4.34 32.76
N VAL A 206 3.78 -4.30 33.53
CA VAL A 206 3.21 -3.09 34.14
C VAL A 206 2.94 -3.35 35.61
N VAL A 207 3.30 -2.39 36.46
CA VAL A 207 2.98 -2.40 37.89
C VAL A 207 1.62 -1.73 38.10
N LEU A 208 0.65 -2.48 38.62
CA LEU A 208 -0.68 -1.98 38.97
C LEU A 208 -0.65 -1.15 40.26
N PRO A 209 -1.70 -0.35 40.57
CA PRO A 209 -1.73 0.49 41.77
C PRO A 209 -1.57 -0.26 43.11
N ASN A 210 -1.86 -1.56 43.12
CA ASN A 210 -1.68 -2.42 44.29
C ASN A 210 -0.26 -3.03 44.38
N GLY A 211 0.67 -2.61 43.52
CA GLY A 211 2.04 -3.13 43.44
C GLY A 211 2.21 -4.43 42.67
N THR A 212 1.12 -5.03 42.16
CA THR A 212 1.19 -6.29 41.40
C THR A 212 1.75 -6.04 40.01
N TRP A 213 2.71 -6.86 39.60
CA TRP A 213 3.21 -6.87 38.22
C TRP A 213 2.30 -7.73 37.36
N VAL A 214 1.92 -7.23 36.19
CA VAL A 214 1.15 -7.97 35.18
C VAL A 214 1.81 -7.84 33.81
N PRO A 215 1.62 -8.79 32.89
CA PRO A 215 2.07 -8.64 31.51
C PRO A 215 1.55 -7.33 30.90
N ALA A 216 2.36 -6.60 30.14
CA ALA A 216 1.89 -5.38 29.48
C ALA A 216 0.78 -5.63 28.45
N THR A 217 0.64 -6.87 27.98
CA THR A 217 -0.46 -7.34 27.13
C THR A 217 -1.74 -7.69 27.90
N SER A 218 -1.71 -7.66 29.24
CA SER A 218 -2.86 -8.00 30.07
C SER A 218 -4.01 -7.00 29.90
N PRO A 219 -5.26 -7.45 29.69
CA PRO A 219 -6.43 -6.59 29.69
C PRO A 219 -6.63 -5.80 30.99
N ALA A 220 -5.99 -6.21 32.09
CA ALA A 220 -6.03 -5.48 33.35
C ALA A 220 -5.37 -4.10 33.25
N VAL A 221 -4.34 -3.93 32.41
CA VAL A 221 -3.60 -2.67 32.26
C VAL A 221 -4.54 -1.54 31.85
N GLN A 222 -5.39 -1.76 30.85
CA GLN A 222 -6.30 -0.74 30.31
C GLN A 222 -7.39 -0.29 31.29
N LYS A 223 -7.61 -1.04 32.38
CA LYS A 223 -8.55 -0.63 33.45
C LYS A 223 -7.97 0.50 34.32
N TYR A 224 -6.65 0.63 34.38
CA TYR A 224 -5.94 1.58 35.23
C TYR A 224 -5.19 2.64 34.42
N TYR A 225 -4.66 2.27 33.25
CA TYR A 225 -3.76 3.09 32.47
C TYR A 225 -4.22 3.15 31.01
N ASN A 226 -4.51 4.35 30.53
CA ASN A 226 -4.83 4.63 29.12
C ASN A 226 -3.67 5.29 28.37
N ASN A 227 -2.54 5.46 29.04
CA ASN A 227 -1.33 6.14 28.59
C ASN A 227 -0.17 5.16 28.29
N ILE A 228 -0.39 3.84 28.43
CA ILE A 228 0.59 2.78 28.17
C ILE A 228 0.23 2.05 26.87
N PHE A 229 1.21 1.88 25.98
CA PHE A 229 1.01 1.27 24.67
C PHE A 229 2.13 0.29 24.31
N VAL A 230 1.76 -0.95 24.00
CA VAL A 230 2.68 -1.96 23.46
C VAL A 230 2.94 -1.66 21.98
N ILE A 231 4.22 -1.68 21.58
CA ILE A 231 4.68 -1.31 20.23
C ILE A 231 5.23 -2.51 19.48
N ALA A 232 5.98 -3.38 20.18
CA ALA A 232 6.53 -4.61 19.62
C ALA A 232 6.13 -5.79 20.51
N ARG A 233 5.87 -6.93 19.87
CA ARG A 233 5.44 -8.16 20.54
C ARG A 233 5.93 -9.40 19.82
N THR A 234 5.88 -10.55 20.47
CA THR A 234 6.02 -11.85 19.81
C THR A 234 4.80 -12.20 18.97
N THR A 235 4.91 -13.29 18.20
CA THR A 235 3.73 -14.00 17.70
C THR A 235 3.06 -14.79 18.84
N PRO A 236 1.87 -15.38 18.64
CA PRO A 236 1.26 -16.28 19.63
C PRO A 236 2.08 -17.54 19.96
N ALA A 237 3.14 -17.83 19.19
CA ALA A 237 4.06 -18.93 19.47
C ALA A 237 5.13 -18.58 20.51
N GLY A 238 5.18 -17.33 20.99
CA GLY A 238 6.15 -16.88 21.97
C GLY A 238 6.15 -17.74 23.23
N ILE A 239 7.32 -17.84 23.87
CA ILE A 239 7.55 -18.63 25.06
C ILE A 239 8.39 -17.81 26.05
N ILE A 240 7.99 -17.79 27.32
CA ILE A 240 8.81 -17.23 28.39
C ILE A 240 9.83 -18.27 28.83
N VAL A 241 11.09 -17.85 28.91
CA VAL A 241 12.18 -18.68 29.42
C VAL A 241 12.85 -17.95 30.57
N GLU A 242 13.23 -18.71 31.59
CA GLU A 242 13.91 -18.20 32.77
C GLU A 242 15.28 -18.90 32.86
N HIS A 243 16.33 -18.11 32.74
CA HIS A 243 17.73 -18.54 32.72
C HIS A 243 18.44 -18.29 34.04
N ARG A 244 17.95 -17.35 34.85
CA ARG A 244 18.42 -17.11 36.22
C ARG A 244 17.24 -16.92 37.15
N THR A 245 17.41 -17.32 38.41
CA THR A 245 16.36 -17.22 39.44
C THR A 245 16.97 -16.82 40.77
N SER A 246 16.15 -16.38 41.72
CA SER A 246 16.62 -16.14 43.09
C SER A 246 17.20 -17.42 43.73
N ALA A 247 16.76 -18.60 43.27
CA ALA A 247 17.24 -19.90 43.74
C ALA A 247 18.72 -20.18 43.38
N ASP A 248 19.27 -19.58 42.32
CA ASP A 248 20.68 -19.73 41.96
C ASP A 248 21.61 -18.71 42.65
N GLY A 249 21.04 -17.75 43.40
CA GLY A 249 21.75 -16.69 44.11
C GLY A 249 22.41 -15.65 43.20
N LYS A 250 22.11 -15.67 41.89
CA LYS A 250 22.71 -14.86 40.82
C LYS A 250 21.66 -14.22 39.91
N GLY A 251 20.37 -14.42 40.18
CA GLY A 251 19.22 -13.87 39.46
C GLY A 251 18.08 -13.41 40.36
N ARG A 252 17.04 -12.87 39.73
CA ARG A 252 15.74 -12.50 40.27
C ARG A 252 14.67 -13.30 39.54
N ASP A 253 13.59 -13.64 40.23
CA ASP A 253 12.49 -14.38 39.62
C ASP A 253 11.60 -13.46 38.78
N GLY A 254 11.00 -14.01 37.72
CA GLY A 254 9.94 -13.35 36.98
C GLY A 254 8.80 -12.87 37.88
N LYS A 255 8.34 -11.64 37.67
CA LYS A 255 7.30 -10.98 38.48
C LYS A 255 5.94 -10.95 37.80
N ALA A 256 5.89 -10.82 36.47
CA ALA A 256 4.65 -10.77 35.69
C ALA A 256 4.40 -12.03 34.86
N HIS A 257 5.47 -12.73 34.48
CA HIS A 257 5.44 -13.92 33.64
C HIS A 257 6.07 -15.10 34.36
N THR A 258 5.72 -16.32 33.94
CA THR A 258 6.27 -17.57 34.47
C THR A 258 6.95 -18.35 33.35
N ALA A 259 8.09 -18.99 33.66
CA ALA A 259 8.79 -19.86 32.72
C ALA A 259 7.85 -20.91 32.12
N GLY A 260 7.88 -21.05 30.80
CA GLY A 260 7.02 -21.95 30.05
C GLY A 260 5.66 -21.37 29.64
N ASP A 261 5.30 -20.16 30.08
CA ASP A 261 4.14 -19.44 29.56
C ASP A 261 4.25 -19.32 28.03
N LYS A 262 3.12 -19.54 27.35
CA LYS A 262 3.04 -19.44 25.89
C LYS A 262 2.03 -18.38 25.48
N GLY A 263 2.36 -17.59 24.47
CA GLY A 263 1.45 -16.62 23.90
C GLY A 263 2.14 -15.39 23.34
N VAL A 264 1.44 -14.27 23.45
CA VAL A 264 1.87 -12.98 22.93
C VAL A 264 2.46 -12.15 24.07
N PHE A 265 3.76 -11.88 23.99
CA PHE A 265 4.51 -11.13 24.99
C PHE A 265 4.97 -9.79 24.42
N ALA A 266 4.87 -8.74 25.22
CA ALA A 266 5.34 -7.42 24.83
C ALA A 266 6.88 -7.39 24.89
N LEU A 267 7.52 -6.92 23.82
CA LEU A 267 8.97 -6.76 23.71
C LEU A 267 9.38 -5.29 23.86
N MET A 268 8.45 -4.38 23.59
CA MET A 268 8.63 -2.94 23.71
C MET A 268 7.29 -2.27 24.02
N ALA A 269 7.30 -1.35 24.97
CA ALA A 269 6.15 -0.50 25.25
C ALA A 269 6.59 0.94 25.52
N LEU A 270 5.63 1.85 25.44
CA LEU A 270 5.80 3.24 25.81
C LEU A 270 4.76 3.65 26.85
N GLU A 271 5.12 4.65 27.64
CA GLU A 271 4.25 5.30 28.61
C GLU A 271 4.34 6.81 28.43
N PHE A 272 3.18 7.43 28.16
CA PHE A 272 3.04 8.88 28.16
C PHE A 272 2.91 9.39 29.59
N MET A 273 3.81 10.29 29.97
CA MET A 273 3.91 10.80 31.33
C MET A 273 3.13 12.12 31.46
N PRO A 274 2.67 12.50 32.68
CA PRO A 274 1.89 13.73 32.88
C PRO A 274 2.59 15.02 32.42
N SER A 275 3.93 15.03 32.41
CA SER A 275 4.74 16.15 31.89
C SER A 275 4.66 16.31 30.36
N GLY A 276 4.04 15.37 29.65
CA GLY A 276 4.06 15.27 28.20
C GLY A 276 5.33 14.63 27.63
N SER A 277 6.23 14.16 28.51
CA SER A 277 7.37 13.32 28.12
C SER A 277 6.96 11.86 27.96
N VAL A 278 7.80 11.06 27.30
CA VAL A 278 7.54 9.65 27.02
C VAL A 278 8.69 8.80 27.49
N LEU A 279 8.40 7.76 28.28
CA LEU A 279 9.33 6.67 28.54
C LEU A 279 9.07 5.54 27.54
N ILE A 280 10.13 5.06 26.91
CA ILE A 280 10.16 3.86 26.09
C ILE A 280 10.99 2.81 26.83
N LEU A 281 10.41 1.63 27.06
CA LEU A 281 11.15 0.46 27.52
C LEU A 281 11.12 -0.64 26.47
N SER A 282 12.25 -1.30 26.28
CA SER A 282 12.38 -2.45 25.39
C SER A 282 13.29 -3.52 25.99
N GLY A 283 13.02 -4.78 25.66
CA GLY A 283 13.87 -5.92 26.01
C GLY A 283 15.12 -6.08 25.14
N GLU A 284 15.31 -5.23 24.12
CA GLU A 284 16.51 -5.20 23.29
C GLU A 284 16.94 -3.73 23.13
N SER A 285 18.21 -3.48 22.77
CA SER A 285 18.74 -2.15 22.51
C SER A 285 18.80 -1.80 21.02
N PRO A 286 18.55 -0.52 20.66
CA PRO A 286 18.72 -0.07 19.27
C PRO A 286 20.19 0.07 18.85
N TYR A 287 21.14 -0.04 19.78
CA TYR A 287 22.58 -0.08 19.54
C TYR A 287 23.30 -0.91 20.62
N GLY A 288 24.58 -1.23 20.42
CA GLY A 288 25.44 -1.73 21.50
C GLY A 288 25.27 -3.21 21.89
N ALA A 289 24.06 -3.76 21.79
CA ALA A 289 23.82 -5.18 22.04
C ALA A 289 24.62 -6.08 21.10
N TYR A 290 24.66 -7.38 21.40
CA TYR A 290 25.38 -8.34 20.56
C TYR A 290 24.94 -8.30 19.11
N GLU A 291 23.64 -8.24 18.83
CA GLU A 291 23.14 -7.74 17.56
C GLU A 291 21.90 -6.87 17.83
N PRO A 292 22.03 -5.54 17.74
CA PRO A 292 20.98 -4.62 18.19
C PRO A 292 19.84 -4.51 17.17
N MET A 293 18.70 -3.93 17.60
CA MET A 293 17.47 -3.83 16.80
C MET A 293 17.67 -3.22 15.41
N VAL A 294 18.65 -2.32 15.25
CA VAL A 294 18.91 -1.60 13.99
C VAL A 294 19.51 -2.50 12.90
N ALA A 295 19.78 -3.78 13.17
CA ALA A 295 20.25 -4.72 12.16
C ALA A 295 19.27 -4.81 10.96
N PRO A 296 19.74 -4.63 9.71
CA PRO A 296 18.90 -4.80 8.52
C PRO A 296 18.77 -6.26 8.08
N VAL A 297 19.66 -7.13 8.57
CA VAL A 297 19.68 -8.57 8.25
C VAL A 297 20.37 -9.32 9.37
N TYR A 298 19.86 -10.51 9.71
CA TYR A 298 20.51 -11.41 10.64
C TYR A 298 20.21 -12.87 10.28
N TYR A 299 21.24 -13.72 10.20
CA TYR A 299 21.14 -15.12 9.74
C TYR A 299 20.31 -15.31 8.45
N GLY A 300 20.46 -14.41 7.48
CA GLY A 300 19.72 -14.45 6.20
C GLY A 300 18.27 -13.96 6.27
N VAL A 301 17.77 -13.56 7.45
CA VAL A 301 16.45 -12.93 7.60
C VAL A 301 16.57 -11.43 7.40
N ALA A 302 15.82 -10.90 6.42
CA ALA A 302 15.68 -9.46 6.22
C ALA A 302 14.85 -8.83 7.35
N LEU A 303 15.29 -7.68 7.84
CA LEU A 303 14.76 -6.97 8.99
C LEU A 303 14.59 -5.48 8.68
N ASP A 304 13.64 -4.86 9.38
CA ASP A 304 13.25 -3.47 9.22
C ASP A 304 13.86 -2.55 10.28
N GLY A 305 14.89 -3.02 11.00
CA GLY A 305 15.55 -2.31 12.09
C GLY A 305 15.84 -0.83 11.81
N PRO A 306 16.53 -0.49 10.70
CA PRO A 306 16.81 0.90 10.34
C PRO A 306 15.54 1.73 10.09
N ARG A 307 14.51 1.15 9.48
CA ARG A 307 13.22 1.83 9.25
C ARG A 307 12.52 2.09 10.57
N PHE A 308 12.47 1.10 11.45
CA PHE A 308 11.83 1.23 12.75
C PHE A 308 12.49 2.32 13.62
N LEU A 309 13.83 2.30 13.71
CA LEU A 309 14.58 3.34 14.40
C LEU A 309 14.28 4.72 13.81
N ARG A 310 14.28 4.85 12.48
CA ARG A 310 13.97 6.13 11.82
C ARG A 310 12.56 6.61 12.17
N ASN A 311 11.55 5.74 12.13
CA ASN A 311 10.18 6.11 12.47
C ASN A 311 10.07 6.62 13.92
N LEU A 312 10.71 5.90 14.87
CA LEU A 312 10.77 6.31 16.28
C LEU A 312 11.50 7.64 16.45
N MET A 313 12.62 7.87 15.76
CA MET A 313 13.36 9.12 15.87
C MET A 313 12.61 10.30 15.25
N LEU A 314 11.99 10.14 14.08
CA LEU A 314 11.12 11.17 13.48
C LEU A 314 10.00 11.59 14.44
N TRP A 315 9.40 10.61 15.10
CA TRP A 315 8.38 10.83 16.11
C TRP A 315 8.93 11.54 17.35
N ALA A 316 9.98 10.98 17.94
CA ALA A 316 10.57 11.45 19.20
C ALA A 316 11.18 12.86 19.09
N THR A 317 11.76 13.20 17.93
CA THR A 317 12.33 14.53 17.68
C THR A 317 11.27 15.58 17.30
N GLY A 318 10.02 15.17 17.05
CA GLY A 318 8.96 16.08 16.62
C GLY A 318 8.95 16.38 15.13
N ASN A 319 9.70 15.64 14.31
CA ASN A 319 9.74 15.77 12.85
C ASN A 319 8.57 15.04 12.16
N TYR A 320 7.36 15.19 12.73
CA TYR A 320 6.13 14.55 12.27
C TYR A 320 5.76 14.89 10.82
N ARG A 321 6.20 16.04 10.28
CA ARG A 321 5.90 16.47 8.90
C ARG A 321 6.37 15.47 7.86
N GLU A 322 7.56 14.89 8.02
CA GLU A 322 8.05 13.85 7.11
C GLU A 322 7.20 12.59 7.23
N LEU A 323 6.91 12.17 8.47
CA LEU A 323 6.13 10.97 8.72
C LEU A 323 4.70 11.08 8.19
N SER A 324 4.04 12.23 8.37
CA SER A 324 2.74 12.51 7.77
C SER A 324 2.80 12.56 6.25
N THR A 325 3.91 13.03 5.67
CA THR A 325 4.11 13.04 4.22
C THR A 325 4.30 11.62 3.67
N MET A 326 5.01 10.76 4.40
CA MET A 326 5.16 9.35 4.02
C MET A 326 3.82 8.60 4.09
N VAL A 327 3.03 8.82 5.14
CA VAL A 327 1.69 8.24 5.28
C VAL A 327 0.75 8.75 4.18
N SER A 328 0.77 10.05 3.87
CA SER A 328 -0.06 10.60 2.79
C SER A 328 0.34 10.04 1.42
N GLN A 329 1.64 9.90 1.15
CA GLN A 329 2.14 9.26 -0.07
C GLN A 329 1.69 7.79 -0.17
N ALA A 330 1.72 7.04 0.92
CA ALA A 330 1.23 5.66 0.93
C ALA A 330 -0.28 5.57 0.63
N GLN A 331 -1.08 6.50 1.17
CA GLN A 331 -2.51 6.59 0.86
C GLN A 331 -2.75 6.91 -0.62
N VAL A 332 -1.96 7.82 -1.20
CA VAL A 332 -2.01 8.14 -2.64
C VAL A 332 -1.67 6.89 -3.47
N ILE A 333 -0.68 6.09 -3.08
CA ILE A 333 -0.36 4.83 -3.76
C ILE A 333 -1.55 3.86 -3.72
N SER A 334 -2.23 3.74 -2.58
CA SER A 334 -3.44 2.90 -2.47
C SER A 334 -4.59 3.41 -3.35
N GLN A 335 -4.80 4.73 -3.43
CA GLN A 335 -5.76 5.32 -4.34
C GLN A 335 -5.41 5.04 -5.81
N ILE A 336 -4.12 5.10 -6.17
CA ILE A 336 -3.63 4.75 -7.51
C ILE A 336 -3.92 3.26 -7.83
N GLN A 337 -3.71 2.35 -6.88
CA GLN A 337 -4.01 0.92 -7.06
C GLN A 337 -5.51 0.68 -7.34
N ASN A 338 -6.39 1.39 -6.62
CA ASN A 338 -7.84 1.32 -6.86
C ASN A 338 -8.21 1.90 -8.23
N GLY A 339 -7.63 3.04 -8.60
CA GLY A 339 -7.82 3.65 -9.92
C GLY A 339 -7.38 2.71 -11.06
N LEU A 340 -6.24 2.03 -10.89
CA LEU A 340 -5.75 1.04 -11.86
C LEU A 340 -6.70 -0.15 -12.01
N SER A 341 -7.31 -0.60 -10.93
CA SER A 341 -8.32 -1.68 -10.95
C SER A 341 -9.59 -1.26 -11.69
N SER A 342 -10.01 0.00 -11.57
CA SER A 342 -11.12 0.57 -12.36
C SER A 342 -10.78 0.62 -13.84
N VAL A 343 -9.60 1.15 -14.20
CA VAL A 343 -9.13 1.20 -15.60
C VAL A 343 -9.04 -0.20 -16.22
N ALA A 344 -8.59 -1.19 -15.45
CA ALA A 344 -8.57 -2.58 -15.91
C ALA A 344 -9.98 -3.11 -16.23
N SER A 345 -10.98 -2.71 -15.45
CA SER A 345 -12.39 -3.08 -15.68
C SER A 345 -12.95 -2.39 -16.92
N ASP A 346 -12.70 -1.09 -17.08
CA ASP A 346 -13.09 -0.32 -18.27
C ASP A 346 -12.46 -0.91 -19.54
N LEU A 347 -11.20 -1.34 -19.47
CA LEU A 347 -10.51 -1.98 -20.61
C LEU A 347 -11.18 -3.30 -21.02
N GLN A 348 -11.68 -4.09 -20.07
CA GLN A 348 -12.42 -5.32 -20.37
C GLN A 348 -13.80 -5.03 -20.97
N ALA A 349 -14.46 -3.95 -20.54
CA ALA A 349 -15.70 -3.49 -21.14
C ALA A 349 -15.46 -3.05 -22.60
N VAL A 350 -14.46 -2.21 -22.87
CA VAL A 350 -14.08 -1.80 -24.23
C VAL A 350 -13.74 -3.01 -25.10
N LYS A 351 -13.03 -4.01 -24.57
CA LYS A 351 -12.75 -5.26 -25.30
C LYS A 351 -14.03 -5.98 -25.73
N SER A 352 -15.04 -5.99 -24.87
CA SER A 352 -16.35 -6.58 -25.14
C SER A 352 -17.11 -5.79 -26.20
N ASP A 353 -17.10 -4.46 -26.11
CA ASP A 353 -17.70 -3.58 -27.10
C ASP A 353 -17.04 -3.74 -28.48
N VAL A 354 -15.71 -3.84 -28.54
CA VAL A 354 -14.97 -4.11 -29.78
C VAL A 354 -15.36 -5.47 -30.37
N ALA A 355 -15.55 -6.50 -29.54
CA ALA A 355 -16.03 -7.79 -30.01
C ALA A 355 -17.46 -7.71 -30.56
N ALA A 356 -18.35 -6.95 -29.91
CA ALA A 356 -19.70 -6.71 -30.38
C ALA A 356 -19.70 -5.96 -31.73
N VAL A 357 -18.90 -4.91 -31.86
CA VAL A 357 -18.72 -4.18 -33.13
C VAL A 357 -18.22 -5.10 -34.24
N LYS A 358 -17.25 -5.98 -33.95
CA LYS A 358 -16.74 -6.96 -34.90
C LYS A 358 -17.84 -7.90 -35.39
N ASN A 359 -18.73 -8.36 -34.49
CA ASN A 359 -19.85 -9.21 -34.85
C ASN A 359 -20.90 -8.46 -35.70
N SER A 360 -21.24 -7.22 -35.32
CA SER A 360 -22.13 -6.37 -36.11
C SER A 360 -21.58 -6.12 -37.52
N LEU A 361 -20.27 -5.89 -37.65
CA LEU A 361 -19.60 -5.72 -38.95
C LEU A 361 -19.71 -6.98 -39.81
N ALA A 362 -19.55 -8.17 -39.23
CA ALA A 362 -19.75 -9.43 -39.94
C ALA A 362 -21.21 -9.62 -40.40
N GLY A 363 -22.19 -9.19 -39.60
CA GLY A 363 -23.60 -9.15 -39.99
C GLY A 363 -23.83 -8.26 -41.21
N ILE A 364 -23.30 -7.03 -41.18
CA ILE A 364 -23.40 -6.09 -42.31
C ILE A 364 -22.74 -6.67 -43.59
N GLN A 365 -21.62 -7.37 -43.47
CA GLN A 365 -20.98 -8.03 -44.62
C GLN A 365 -21.88 -9.09 -45.27
N ASN A 366 -22.64 -9.84 -44.47
CA ASN A 366 -23.62 -10.80 -44.98
C ASN A 366 -24.79 -10.10 -45.68
N ASP A 367 -25.33 -9.04 -45.08
CA ASP A 367 -26.43 -8.25 -45.67
C ASP A 367 -26.01 -7.63 -47.01
N ILE A 368 -24.80 -7.08 -47.11
CA ILE A 368 -24.23 -6.56 -48.37
C ILE A 368 -24.14 -7.66 -49.43
N SER A 369 -23.74 -8.87 -49.04
CA SER A 369 -23.63 -10.01 -49.96
C SER A 369 -25.00 -10.45 -50.46
N ALA A 370 -26.03 -10.46 -49.60
CA ALA A 370 -27.41 -10.75 -49.98
C ALA A 370 -27.97 -9.70 -50.95
N LEU A 371 -27.72 -8.41 -50.69
CA LEU A 371 -28.15 -7.31 -51.57
C LEU A 371 -27.55 -7.42 -52.98
N LYS A 372 -26.27 -7.78 -53.11
CA LYS A 372 -25.66 -8.06 -54.42
C LYS A 372 -26.36 -9.21 -55.16
N GLY A 373 -26.81 -10.22 -54.43
CA GLY A 373 -27.65 -11.30 -54.98
C GLY A 373 -28.97 -10.76 -55.54
N SER A 374 -29.70 -9.97 -54.75
CA SER A 374 -30.95 -9.33 -55.19
C SER A 374 -30.76 -8.41 -56.41
N GLU A 375 -29.66 -7.64 -56.45
CA GLU A 375 -29.31 -6.80 -57.61
C GLU A 375 -29.17 -7.64 -58.89
N SER A 376 -28.50 -8.79 -58.81
CA SER A 376 -28.36 -9.70 -59.96
C SER A 376 -29.70 -10.29 -60.43
N GLN A 377 -30.60 -10.63 -59.50
CA GLN A 377 -31.95 -11.10 -59.82
C GLN A 377 -32.76 -10.00 -60.52
N LEU A 378 -32.66 -8.76 -60.05
CA LEU A 378 -33.32 -7.62 -60.69
C LEU A 378 -32.80 -7.41 -62.13
N GLY A 379 -31.49 -7.57 -62.35
CA GLY A 379 -30.90 -7.55 -63.68
C GLY A 379 -31.49 -8.63 -64.60
N ALA A 380 -31.68 -9.85 -64.10
CA ALA A 380 -32.31 -10.94 -64.86
C ALA A 380 -33.78 -10.62 -65.21
N VAL A 381 -34.57 -10.10 -64.26
CA VAL A 381 -35.95 -9.67 -64.50
C VAL A 381 -36.01 -8.54 -65.53
N SER A 382 -35.11 -7.56 -65.45
CA SER A 382 -35.00 -6.49 -66.45
C SER A 382 -34.78 -7.06 -67.85
N GLY A 383 -33.86 -8.03 -68.00
CA GLY A 383 -33.64 -8.72 -69.26
C GLY A 383 -34.87 -9.49 -69.76
N GLN A 384 -35.59 -10.18 -68.87
CA GLN A 384 -36.86 -10.85 -69.21
C GLN A 384 -37.92 -9.85 -69.70
N ILE A 385 -38.05 -8.69 -69.05
CA ILE A 385 -38.98 -7.63 -69.46
C ILE A 385 -38.61 -7.09 -70.85
N SER A 386 -37.33 -6.83 -71.13
CA SER A 386 -36.88 -6.43 -72.46
C SER A 386 -37.20 -7.49 -73.52
N GLY A 387 -37.06 -8.78 -73.18
CA GLY A 387 -37.46 -9.89 -74.04
C GLY A 387 -38.97 -9.92 -74.32
N LEU A 388 -39.79 -9.79 -73.27
CA LEU A 388 -41.25 -9.71 -73.40
C LEU A 388 -41.69 -8.50 -74.23
N SER A 389 -41.08 -7.34 -74.00
CA SER A 389 -41.32 -6.12 -74.77
C SER A 389 -41.08 -6.37 -76.27
N SER A 390 -39.97 -7.02 -76.61
CA SER A 390 -39.66 -7.42 -77.99
C SER A 390 -40.70 -8.38 -78.59
N GLN A 391 -41.13 -9.38 -77.81
CA GLN A 391 -42.17 -10.32 -78.23
C GLN A 391 -43.52 -9.63 -78.48
N ILE A 392 -43.92 -8.69 -77.61
CA ILE A 392 -45.16 -7.90 -77.77
C ILE A 392 -45.10 -7.05 -79.04
N SER A 393 -43.98 -6.39 -79.31
CA SER A 393 -43.80 -5.63 -80.56
C SER A 393 -43.97 -6.52 -81.79
N ALA A 394 -43.39 -7.73 -81.78
CA ALA A 394 -43.56 -8.68 -82.88
C ALA A 394 -45.01 -9.19 -83.02
N LEU A 395 -45.71 -9.41 -81.90
CA LEU A 395 -47.12 -9.78 -81.93
C LEU A 395 -48.00 -8.65 -82.48
N SER A 396 -47.75 -7.41 -82.07
CA SER A 396 -48.45 -6.23 -82.59
C SER A 396 -48.34 -6.15 -84.12
N GLN A 397 -47.12 -6.34 -84.66
CA GLN A 397 -46.90 -6.36 -86.11
C GLN A 397 -47.68 -7.48 -86.81
N LYS A 398 -47.75 -8.68 -86.21
CA LYS A 398 -48.56 -9.79 -86.75
C LYS A 398 -50.06 -9.48 -86.72
N VAL A 399 -50.55 -8.82 -85.67
CA VAL A 399 -51.96 -8.38 -85.58
C VAL A 399 -52.27 -7.34 -86.65
N ASP A 400 -51.36 -6.40 -86.92
CA ASP A 400 -51.50 -5.43 -88.00
C ASP A 400 -51.56 -6.13 -89.37
N GLN A 401 -50.67 -7.10 -89.61
CA GLN A 401 -50.66 -7.91 -90.83
C GLN A 401 -51.97 -8.69 -91.02
N LEU A 402 -52.45 -9.37 -89.97
CA LEU A 402 -53.72 -10.09 -90.01
C LEU A 402 -54.90 -9.16 -90.26
N SER A 403 -54.91 -7.97 -89.64
CA SER A 403 -55.94 -6.95 -89.88
C SER A 403 -55.95 -6.49 -91.34
N GLN A 404 -54.78 -6.28 -91.94
CA GLN A 404 -54.67 -5.97 -93.38
C GLN A 404 -55.15 -7.11 -94.26
N GLN A 405 -54.75 -8.35 -93.97
CA GLN A 405 -55.20 -9.54 -94.70
C GLN A 405 -56.72 -9.73 -94.61
N LEU A 406 -57.31 -9.52 -93.43
CA LEU A 406 -58.76 -9.61 -93.23
C LEU A 406 -59.50 -8.55 -94.04
N ASN A 407 -59.03 -7.29 -94.01
CA ASN A 407 -59.61 -6.22 -94.81
C ASN A 407 -59.55 -6.53 -96.31
N ALA A 408 -58.44 -7.10 -96.79
CA ALA A 408 -58.30 -7.55 -98.18
C ALA A 408 -59.30 -8.66 -98.52
N ALA A 409 -59.44 -9.68 -97.67
CA ALA A 409 -60.38 -10.78 -97.87
C ALA A 409 -61.85 -10.30 -97.86
N VAL A 410 -62.20 -9.37 -96.97
CA VAL A 410 -63.54 -8.75 -96.93
C VAL A 410 -63.82 -7.98 -98.22
N ALA A 411 -62.85 -7.23 -98.74
CA ALA A 411 -62.98 -6.55 -100.02
C ALA A 411 -63.18 -7.55 -101.17
N GLU A 412 -62.40 -8.62 -101.21
CA GLU A 412 -62.52 -9.68 -102.22
C GLU A 412 -63.89 -10.39 -102.17
N ALA A 413 -64.38 -10.71 -100.97
CA ALA A 413 -65.70 -11.31 -100.77
C ALA A 413 -66.85 -10.39 -101.22
N ASN A 414 -66.75 -9.08 -100.93
CA ASN A 414 -67.73 -8.09 -101.40
C ASN A 414 -67.74 -7.97 -102.93
N ASN A 415 -66.56 -8.00 -103.55
CA ASN A 415 -66.43 -8.02 -105.02
C ASN A 415 -67.07 -9.28 -105.61
N ALA A 416 -66.76 -10.46 -105.05
CA ALA A 416 -67.34 -11.73 -105.49
C ALA A 416 -68.87 -11.74 -105.36
N ARG A 417 -69.42 -11.24 -104.24
CA ARG A 417 -70.87 -11.10 -104.02
C ARG A 417 -71.52 -10.19 -105.07
N THR A 418 -70.87 -9.07 -105.40
CA THR A 418 -71.33 -8.14 -106.44
C THR A 418 -71.37 -8.81 -107.81
N VAL A 419 -70.30 -9.53 -108.18
CA VAL A 419 -70.24 -10.29 -109.44
C VAL A 419 -71.34 -11.35 -109.50
N ALA A 420 -71.58 -12.09 -108.41
CA ALA A 420 -72.65 -13.08 -108.34
C ALA A 420 -74.04 -12.47 -108.53
N PHE A 421 -74.33 -11.32 -107.90
CA PHE A 421 -75.59 -10.59 -108.09
C PHE A 421 -75.79 -10.15 -109.53
N ILE A 422 -74.76 -9.53 -110.14
CA ILE A 422 -74.80 -9.11 -111.55
C ILE A 422 -75.01 -10.33 -112.46
N GLY A 423 -74.29 -11.43 -112.21
CA GLY A 423 -74.43 -12.68 -112.96
C GLY A 423 -75.85 -13.27 -112.88
N THR A 424 -76.44 -13.33 -111.69
CA THR A 424 -77.83 -13.81 -111.51
C THR A 424 -78.87 -12.88 -112.13
N ALA A 425 -78.70 -11.56 -112.02
CA ALA A 425 -79.59 -10.59 -112.64
C ALA A 425 -79.55 -10.69 -114.18
N LEU A 426 -78.35 -10.82 -114.75
CA LEU A 426 -78.17 -11.05 -116.19
C LEU A 426 -78.81 -12.39 -116.61
N ALA A 427 -78.59 -13.47 -115.87
CA ALA A 427 -79.22 -14.76 -116.14
C ALA A 427 -80.76 -14.69 -116.09
N LEU A 428 -81.32 -13.93 -115.14
CA LEU A 428 -82.76 -13.69 -115.03
C LEU A 428 -83.29 -12.87 -116.22
N ILE A 429 -82.56 -11.82 -116.62
CA ILE A 429 -82.87 -11.03 -117.82
C ILE A 429 -82.86 -11.93 -119.06
N PHE A 430 -81.83 -12.79 -119.23
CA PHE A 430 -81.78 -13.76 -120.33
C PHE A 430 -82.96 -14.74 -120.28
N ALA A 431 -83.35 -15.24 -119.10
CA ALA A 431 -84.49 -16.12 -118.93
C ALA A 431 -85.82 -15.42 -119.26
N ILE A 432 -86.01 -14.16 -118.86
CA ILE A 432 -87.18 -13.34 -119.20
C ILE A 432 -87.21 -13.05 -120.70
N ILE A 433 -86.08 -12.67 -121.31
CA ILE A 433 -85.97 -12.47 -122.77
C ILE A 433 -86.32 -13.76 -123.51
N ALA A 434 -85.81 -14.90 -123.06
CA ALA A 434 -86.13 -16.22 -123.63
C ALA A 434 -87.63 -16.55 -123.49
N ALA A 435 -88.25 -16.26 -122.35
CA ALA A 435 -89.68 -16.44 -122.12
C ALA A 435 -90.55 -15.50 -122.98
N VAL A 436 -90.16 -14.22 -123.12
CA VAL A 436 -90.86 -13.24 -123.98
C VAL A 436 -90.76 -13.64 -125.46
N LEU A 437 -89.59 -14.11 -125.91
CA LEU A 437 -89.40 -14.68 -127.25
C LEU A 437 -90.25 -15.94 -127.48
N ALA A 438 -90.45 -16.76 -126.44
CA ALA A 438 -91.31 -17.95 -126.51
C ALA A 438 -92.82 -17.61 -126.59
N VAL A 439 -93.28 -16.53 -125.94
CA VAL A 439 -94.71 -16.11 -125.91
C VAL A 439 -95.15 -15.38 -127.18
N ARG A 440 -94.25 -14.70 -127.91
CA ARG A 440 -94.60 -13.96 -129.14
C ARG A 440 -94.83 -14.83 -130.39
N ARG A 441 -94.67 -16.15 -130.28
CA ARG A 441 -95.06 -17.12 -131.30
C ARG A 441 -96.42 -17.73 -130.94
N ARG A 442 -97.51 -16.99 -131.13
CA ARG A 442 -98.86 -17.53 -131.36
C ARG A 442 -99.82 -16.43 -131.78
#